data_AF-A0AAN9AYS3-F1
#
_entry.id   AF-A0AAN9AYS3-F1
#
_cell.length_a   1.000
_cell.length_b   1.000
_cell.length_c   1.000
_cell.angle_alpha   90.00
_cell.angle_beta   90.00
_cell.angle_gamma   90.00
#
_symmetry.space_group_name_H-M   'P 1'
#
loop_
_entity.id
_entity.type
_entity.pdbx_description
1 polymer ?
#
loop_
_entity_poly.entity_id
_entity_poly.type
_entity_poly.pdbx_seq_one_letter_code
_entity_poly.pdbx_strand_id
1 'polypeptide(L)'
;MDQSVPSTEETGRTSSLLWRSELNRENNNSSETICVGPGERDGPLIRVLRIEAKIDNEPTQIDETSPAVLKYRTPNFRASATVEISPFCEPEAWKVGWIQACTDMKFHNTYGKEGYTSWEFPELTSGKQSMISDCDGRHYPWYGSRNETVIFKGPCDRYQTATVFMNDNFHPHVTWRNPANRHQLEPNLTHIIRDQSFYVWLVAWNMVTMKSFVLQTISWRMQLEIEVDPSKPLGQRSCLVSNPVPTQPSLLDYNVPIPRCALTPPCANSAQMLVWHPRRGRPVCVIPPVWKTEAHRLKRDSKL
;
A
#
# COMPACT_ATOMS: atom_id res chain seq x y z
N MET A 1 -33.21 48.77 -47.40
CA MET A 1 -31.99 48.82 -48.22
C MET A 1 -30.83 48.58 -47.25
N ASP A 2 -30.20 47.42 -47.07
CA ASP A 2 -30.25 46.04 -47.60
C ASP A 2 -29.72 45.17 -46.42
N GLN A 3 -30.34 44.06 -45.98
CA GLN A 3 -30.20 42.66 -46.47
C GLN A 3 -28.74 42.30 -46.85
N SER A 4 -28.05 41.29 -46.30
CA SER A 4 -28.40 39.87 -46.19
C SER A 4 -27.44 39.03 -45.30
N VAL A 5 -28.01 37.96 -44.71
CA VAL A 5 -27.54 36.79 -43.92
C VAL A 5 -26.82 35.74 -44.85
N PRO A 6 -25.99 34.72 -44.43
CA PRO A 6 -26.27 33.55 -43.53
C PRO A 6 -25.16 33.13 -42.52
N SER A 7 -25.45 32.61 -41.29
CA SER A 7 -25.83 31.23 -40.83
C SER A 7 -24.87 30.12 -41.33
N THR A 8 -24.26 29.21 -40.55
CA THR A 8 -24.79 28.23 -39.56
C THR A 8 -23.66 27.48 -38.79
N GLU A 9 -24.05 26.88 -37.64
CA GLU A 9 -23.66 25.58 -37.01
C GLU A 9 -22.22 25.31 -36.47
N GLU A 10 -22.10 25.06 -35.15
CA GLU A 10 -21.82 23.77 -34.46
C GLU A 10 -20.31 23.53 -34.25
N THR A 11 -19.74 22.94 -33.20
CA THR A 11 -20.12 22.29 -31.94
C THR A 11 -18.82 22.22 -31.12
N GLY A 12 -18.86 22.31 -29.78
CA GLY A 12 -17.64 22.21 -28.98
C GLY A 12 -17.83 22.36 -27.48
N ARG A 13 -18.77 21.60 -26.89
CA ARG A 13 -18.87 21.45 -25.43
C ARG A 13 -17.71 20.59 -24.91
N THR A 14 -16.68 21.22 -24.35
CA THR A 14 -15.74 20.55 -23.45
C THR A 14 -16.34 20.50 -22.05
N SER A 15 -17.02 19.39 -21.76
CA SER A 15 -17.52 19.05 -20.43
C SER A 15 -16.36 18.66 -19.52
N SER A 16 -15.87 19.61 -18.72
CA SER A 16 -15.00 19.33 -17.56
C SER A 16 -15.86 18.75 -16.42
N LEU A 17 -15.95 17.43 -16.33
CA LEU A 17 -16.63 16.75 -15.23
C LEU A 17 -15.76 16.81 -13.96
N LEU A 18 -16.12 17.76 -13.09
CA LEU A 18 -15.73 17.82 -11.69
C LEU A 18 -16.32 16.59 -10.96
N TRP A 19 -15.47 15.62 -10.64
CA TRP A 19 -15.81 14.49 -9.78
C TRP A 19 -16.14 14.98 -8.38
N ARG A 20 -17.43 15.05 -8.04
CA ARG A 20 -17.92 15.29 -6.67
C ARG A 20 -17.88 13.98 -5.89
N SER A 21 -17.29 14.04 -4.71
CA SER A 21 -16.94 12.95 -3.81
C SER A 21 -17.98 12.78 -2.69
N GLU A 22 -19.17 12.26 -3.00
CA GLU A 22 -20.26 12.15 -2.02
C GLU A 22 -20.63 10.73 -1.54
N LEU A 23 -19.89 9.68 -1.90
CA LEU A 23 -20.38 8.29 -1.71
C LEU A 23 -19.82 7.47 -0.53
N ASN A 24 -19.06 8.04 0.41
CA ASN A 24 -18.46 7.27 1.52
C ASN A 24 -19.01 7.58 2.92
N ARG A 25 -20.19 8.19 3.04
CA ARG A 25 -20.74 8.61 4.34
C ARG A 25 -21.72 7.64 5.00
N GLU A 26 -22.21 6.65 4.27
CA GLU A 26 -23.19 5.68 4.79
C GLU A 26 -22.60 4.28 4.65
N ASN A 27 -21.99 3.76 5.71
CA ASN A 27 -21.81 2.32 5.99
C ASN A 27 -20.92 2.16 7.24
N ASN A 28 -21.46 2.51 8.40
CA ASN A 28 -20.88 2.18 9.70
C ASN A 28 -21.89 1.41 10.54
N ASN A 29 -21.64 0.11 10.72
CA ASN A 29 -21.69 -0.66 11.97
C ASN A 29 -22.33 -2.05 11.87
N SER A 30 -21.75 -2.91 12.70
CA SER A 30 -22.13 -4.25 13.14
C SER A 30 -21.60 -5.42 12.30
N SER A 31 -21.01 -6.36 13.03
CA SER A 31 -20.60 -7.72 12.66
C SER A 31 -21.78 -8.61 12.23
N GLU A 32 -22.77 -8.04 11.58
CA GLU A 32 -23.89 -8.73 10.98
C GLU A 32 -23.65 -8.86 9.48
N THR A 33 -24.13 -9.96 8.93
CA THR A 33 -24.26 -10.16 7.48
C THR A 33 -24.77 -8.86 6.88
N ILE A 34 -24.11 -8.32 5.83
CA ILE A 34 -24.68 -7.23 5.04
C ILE A 34 -25.93 -7.80 4.35
N CYS A 35 -27.05 -7.81 5.06
CA CYS A 35 -28.37 -8.19 4.60
C CYS A 35 -28.99 -6.93 4.01
N VAL A 36 -28.65 -6.64 2.75
CA VAL A 36 -29.40 -5.65 1.97
C VAL A 36 -30.80 -6.22 1.72
N GLY A 37 -31.82 -5.51 2.20
CA GLY A 37 -33.21 -5.94 2.16
C GLY A 37 -33.76 -6.18 0.74
N PRO A 38 -34.98 -6.74 0.60
CA PRO A 38 -35.48 -7.26 -0.67
C PRO A 38 -35.91 -6.21 -1.72
N GLY A 39 -35.78 -4.91 -1.44
CA GLY A 39 -36.42 -3.86 -2.25
C GLY A 39 -35.57 -3.20 -3.35
N GLU A 40 -34.24 -3.20 -3.24
CA GLU A 40 -33.36 -2.35 -4.07
C GLU A 40 -31.95 -2.97 -4.24
N ARG A 41 -31.85 -4.26 -4.59
CA ARG A 41 -30.53 -4.89 -4.77
C ARG A 41 -29.92 -4.53 -6.13
N ASP A 42 -29.04 -3.54 -6.11
CA ASP A 42 -28.15 -3.13 -7.21
C ASP A 42 -26.97 -4.11 -7.42
N GLY A 43 -27.20 -5.43 -7.27
CA GLY A 43 -26.18 -6.48 -7.45
C GLY A 43 -26.36 -7.76 -6.62
N PRO A 44 -25.46 -8.75 -6.79
CA PRO A 44 -25.46 -10.00 -6.02
C PRO A 44 -25.15 -9.79 -4.53
N LEU A 45 -25.59 -10.74 -3.69
CA LEU A 45 -25.17 -10.81 -2.29
C LEU A 45 -23.74 -11.38 -2.20
N ILE A 46 -22.87 -10.69 -1.48
CA ILE A 46 -21.48 -11.11 -1.24
C ILE A 46 -21.30 -11.41 0.26
N ARG A 47 -20.81 -12.61 0.59
CA ARG A 47 -20.57 -13.07 1.98
C ARG A 47 -19.10 -13.42 2.19
N VAL A 48 -18.54 -12.98 3.31
CA VAL A 48 -17.24 -13.47 3.80
C VAL A 48 -17.51 -14.68 4.68
N LEU A 49 -17.18 -15.88 4.19
CA LEU A 49 -17.40 -17.15 4.90
C LEU A 49 -16.32 -17.40 5.96
N ARG A 50 -15.10 -16.98 5.69
CA ARG A 50 -13.96 -17.11 6.61
C ARG A 50 -12.98 -15.98 6.35
N ILE A 51 -12.38 -15.46 7.41
CA ILE A 51 -11.29 -14.50 7.35
C ILE A 51 -10.26 -14.80 8.42
N GLU A 52 -8.98 -14.73 8.05
CA GLU A 52 -7.85 -14.94 8.95
C GLU A 52 -6.76 -13.91 8.61
N ALA A 53 -6.14 -13.35 9.64
CA ALA A 53 -4.97 -12.51 9.54
C ALA A 53 -3.97 -12.90 10.63
N LYS A 54 -2.69 -13.04 10.28
CA LYS A 54 -1.63 -13.36 11.23
C LYS A 54 -0.27 -12.87 10.76
N ILE A 55 0.68 -12.80 11.68
CA ILE A 55 2.11 -12.73 11.35
C ILE A 55 2.75 -14.04 11.78
N ASP A 56 3.58 -14.63 10.92
CA ASP A 56 4.30 -15.87 11.22
C ASP A 56 5.06 -15.75 12.55
N ASN A 57 4.93 -16.77 13.42
CA ASN A 57 5.55 -16.77 14.75
C ASN A 57 7.02 -17.21 14.66
N GLU A 58 7.82 -16.39 14.00
CA GLU A 58 9.27 -16.54 13.88
C GLU A 58 9.94 -15.19 14.14
N PRO A 59 11.21 -15.16 14.59
CA PRO A 59 11.94 -13.92 14.73
C PRO A 59 12.39 -13.36 13.38
N THR A 60 12.63 -12.05 13.33
CA THR A 60 13.35 -11.43 12.22
C THR A 60 14.72 -12.08 12.05
N GLN A 61 15.03 -12.49 10.83
CA GLN A 61 16.31 -13.10 10.50
C GLN A 61 17.28 -12.03 10.02
N ILE A 62 18.50 -12.04 10.56
CA ILE A 62 19.56 -11.09 10.18
C ILE A 62 20.69 -11.84 9.46
N ASP A 63 21.15 -11.29 8.34
CA ASP A 63 22.22 -11.82 7.50
C ASP A 63 23.31 -10.75 7.31
N GLU A 64 24.48 -11.05 7.87
CA GLU A 64 25.69 -10.22 7.79
C GLU A 64 26.76 -10.78 6.82
N THR A 65 26.41 -11.74 5.97
CA THR A 65 27.38 -12.37 5.05
C THR A 65 27.93 -11.39 4.02
N SER A 66 27.22 -10.30 3.72
CA SER A 66 27.67 -9.30 2.77
C SER A 66 28.57 -8.24 3.43
N PRO A 67 29.76 -7.97 2.85
CA PRO A 67 30.62 -6.89 3.34
C PRO A 67 30.09 -5.49 2.97
N ALA A 68 29.05 -5.39 2.15
CA ALA A 68 28.48 -4.11 1.69
C ALA A 68 27.23 -3.70 2.48
N VAL A 69 26.39 -4.67 2.86
CA VAL A 69 25.09 -4.41 3.48
C VAL A 69 24.77 -5.41 4.60
N LEU A 70 24.03 -4.96 5.60
CA LEU A 70 23.23 -5.82 6.47
C LEU A 70 21.92 -6.13 5.76
N LYS A 71 21.53 -7.39 5.73
CA LYS A 71 20.19 -7.80 5.26
C LYS A 71 19.39 -8.29 6.46
N TYR A 72 18.11 -8.03 6.44
CA TYR A 72 17.20 -8.70 7.36
C TYR A 72 15.90 -9.06 6.67
N ARG A 73 15.24 -10.10 7.16
CA ARG A 73 13.95 -10.55 6.68
C ARG A 73 12.99 -10.66 7.85
N THR A 74 11.91 -9.87 7.81
CA THR A 74 10.86 -9.96 8.82
C THR A 74 9.97 -11.18 8.56
N PRO A 75 9.26 -11.65 9.60
CA PRO A 75 8.20 -12.64 9.43
C PRO A 75 7.14 -12.15 8.46
N ASN A 76 6.43 -13.09 7.82
CA ASN A 76 5.39 -12.73 6.87
C ASN A 76 4.10 -12.33 7.59
N PHE A 77 3.53 -11.19 7.21
CA PHE A 77 2.12 -10.93 7.39
C PHE A 77 1.33 -11.73 6.35
N ARG A 78 0.29 -12.43 6.81
CA ARG A 78 -0.58 -13.26 5.99
C ARG A 78 -2.03 -12.89 6.26
N ALA A 79 -2.79 -12.67 5.19
CA ALA A 79 -4.24 -12.57 5.25
C ALA A 79 -4.89 -13.53 4.27
N SER A 80 -6.01 -14.12 4.65
CA SER A 80 -6.81 -14.96 3.75
C SER A 80 -8.29 -14.77 4.00
N ALA A 81 -9.08 -14.84 2.93
CA ALA A 81 -10.52 -14.72 3.01
C ALA A 81 -11.19 -15.67 2.02
N THR A 82 -12.16 -16.44 2.49
CA THR A 82 -13.06 -17.21 1.65
C THR A 82 -14.33 -16.41 1.46
N VAL A 83 -14.63 -16.06 0.22
CA VAL A 83 -15.76 -15.21 -0.16
C VAL A 83 -16.70 -16.00 -1.06
N GLU A 84 -18.00 -15.83 -0.85
CA GLU A 84 -19.06 -16.40 -1.65
C GLU A 84 -19.93 -15.29 -2.23
N ILE A 85 -20.32 -15.44 -3.49
CA ILE A 85 -21.24 -14.54 -4.18
C ILE A 85 -22.48 -15.33 -4.61
N SER A 86 -23.66 -14.76 -4.41
CA SER A 86 -24.92 -15.35 -4.83
C SER A 86 -25.00 -15.46 -6.36
N PRO A 87 -25.92 -16.26 -6.90
CA PRO A 87 -26.33 -16.16 -8.31
C PRO A 87 -26.67 -14.71 -8.70
N PHE A 88 -26.39 -14.34 -9.94
CA PHE A 88 -26.80 -13.06 -10.54
C PHE A 88 -26.98 -13.20 -12.05
N CYS A 89 -28.03 -12.56 -12.56
CA CYS A 89 -28.47 -12.71 -13.96
C CYS A 89 -27.82 -11.72 -14.93
N GLU A 90 -27.23 -10.64 -14.42
CA GLU A 90 -26.60 -9.62 -15.25
C GLU A 90 -25.21 -10.09 -15.74
N PRO A 91 -24.77 -9.67 -16.94
CA PRO A 91 -23.43 -9.93 -17.47
C PRO A 91 -22.38 -9.05 -16.77
N GLU A 92 -22.39 -9.06 -15.44
CA GLU A 92 -21.45 -8.32 -14.61
C GLU A 92 -20.20 -9.15 -14.28
N ALA A 93 -19.14 -8.45 -13.89
CA ALA A 93 -17.96 -9.04 -13.32
C ALA A 93 -17.63 -8.34 -12.00
N TRP A 94 -17.40 -9.13 -10.95
CA TRP A 94 -17.07 -8.66 -9.62
C TRP A 94 -15.66 -9.12 -9.26
N LYS A 95 -14.74 -8.16 -9.09
CA LYS A 95 -13.39 -8.43 -8.62
C LYS A 95 -13.35 -8.31 -7.11
N VAL A 96 -12.94 -9.37 -6.43
CA VAL A 96 -12.77 -9.38 -4.98
C VAL A 96 -11.30 -9.58 -4.65
N GLY A 97 -10.74 -8.82 -3.72
CA GLY A 97 -9.35 -8.99 -3.33
C GLY A 97 -8.84 -7.99 -2.31
N TRP A 98 -7.52 -8.00 -2.11
CA TRP A 98 -6.83 -7.22 -1.08
C TRP A 98 -6.29 -5.89 -1.60
N ILE A 99 -6.49 -4.83 -0.82
CA ILE A 99 -5.86 -3.51 -0.97
C ILE A 99 -5.10 -3.23 0.32
N GLN A 100 -3.86 -2.75 0.24
CA GLN A 100 -3.08 -2.31 1.41
C GLN A 100 -2.61 -0.88 1.23
N ALA A 101 -2.55 -0.13 2.33
CA ALA A 101 -1.91 1.17 2.36
C ALA A 101 -1.13 1.38 3.66
N CYS A 102 0.02 2.02 3.55
CA CYS A 102 0.84 2.45 4.67
C CYS A 102 0.30 3.78 5.23
N THR A 103 0.01 3.81 6.53
CA THR A 103 -0.55 4.97 7.24
C THR A 103 0.51 5.76 7.99
N ASP A 104 1.57 5.10 8.44
CA ASP A 104 2.69 5.71 9.14
C ASP A 104 3.97 4.95 8.80
N MET A 105 5.08 5.69 8.65
CA MET A 105 6.39 5.10 8.38
C MET A 105 7.50 5.87 9.08
N LYS A 106 8.25 5.15 9.90
CA LYS A 106 9.58 5.50 10.37
C LYS A 106 10.54 4.39 9.96
N PHE A 107 11.56 4.71 9.17
CA PHE A 107 12.60 3.74 8.85
C PHE A 107 13.96 4.45 8.82
N HIS A 108 14.65 4.40 9.96
CA HIS A 108 15.90 5.09 10.20
C HIS A 108 17.08 4.13 10.31
N ASN A 109 18.20 4.49 9.69
CA ASN A 109 19.49 3.81 9.87
C ASN A 109 20.52 4.84 10.37
N THR A 110 20.98 4.70 11.62
CA THR A 110 21.90 5.64 12.27
C THR A 110 23.33 5.26 12.00
N TYR A 111 24.15 6.25 11.65
CA TYR A 111 25.57 6.07 11.34
C TYR A 111 26.44 6.79 12.38
N GLY A 112 26.65 6.13 13.52
CA GLY A 112 27.46 6.64 14.62
C GLY A 112 26.99 8.01 15.10
N LYS A 113 27.90 8.99 15.14
CA LYS A 113 27.61 10.37 15.57
C LYS A 113 27.37 11.32 14.39
N GLU A 114 27.39 10.83 13.15
CA GLU A 114 27.33 11.65 11.94
C GLU A 114 25.90 12.04 11.55
N GLY A 115 24.92 11.18 11.83
CA GLY A 115 23.54 11.36 11.40
C GLY A 115 22.85 10.02 11.14
N TYR A 116 21.74 10.06 10.40
CA TYR A 116 20.99 8.87 10.01
C TYR A 116 20.42 9.01 8.59
N THR A 117 20.17 7.89 7.92
CA THR A 117 19.28 7.88 6.77
C THR A 117 17.85 7.59 7.19
N SER A 118 16.89 8.15 6.46
CA SER A 118 15.46 7.94 6.64
C SER A 118 14.84 7.58 5.30
N TRP A 119 14.13 6.46 5.22
CA TRP A 119 13.16 6.27 4.15
C TRP A 119 11.90 7.06 4.48
N GLU A 120 11.44 7.87 3.54
CA GLU A 120 10.34 8.82 3.74
C GLU A 120 9.35 8.77 2.58
N PHE A 121 8.08 9.03 2.88
CA PHE A 121 7.07 9.34 1.88
C PHE A 121 6.80 10.85 1.94
N PRO A 122 7.26 11.66 0.97
CA PRO A 122 7.07 13.11 1.00
C PRO A 122 5.59 13.51 1.16
N GLU A 123 4.70 12.76 0.54
CA GLU A 123 3.26 12.99 0.55
C GLU A 123 2.64 12.73 1.94
N LEU A 124 3.16 11.72 2.67
CA LEU A 124 2.76 11.42 4.04
C LEU A 124 3.37 12.41 5.03
N THR A 125 4.69 12.65 4.95
CA THR A 125 5.42 13.57 5.85
C THR A 125 4.92 15.02 5.73
N SER A 126 4.49 15.44 4.54
CA SER A 126 3.92 16.78 4.34
C SER A 126 2.43 16.89 4.68
N GLY A 127 1.78 15.79 5.09
CA GLY A 127 0.35 15.73 5.38
C GLY A 127 -0.56 15.90 4.15
N LYS A 128 -0.01 15.84 2.93
CA LYS A 128 -0.79 15.94 1.69
C LYS A 128 -1.65 14.71 1.45
N GLN A 129 -1.20 13.56 1.92
CA GLN A 129 -1.91 12.29 1.86
C GLN A 129 -1.90 11.66 3.24
N SER A 130 -3.02 11.06 3.63
CA SER A 130 -3.14 10.36 4.91
C SER A 130 -2.53 8.95 4.88
N MET A 131 -2.32 8.41 3.67
CA MET A 131 -1.83 7.05 3.44
C MET A 131 -1.15 6.96 2.07
N ILE A 132 -0.28 5.97 1.89
CA ILE A 132 0.35 5.63 0.62
C ILE A 132 -0.07 4.22 0.20
N SER A 133 -0.57 4.07 -1.03
CA SER A 133 -0.95 2.76 -1.58
C SER A 133 0.24 1.81 -1.58
N ASP A 134 0.04 0.55 -1.19
CA ASP A 134 1.06 -0.49 -1.24
C ASP A 134 0.76 -1.53 -2.34
N CYS A 135 0.26 -1.03 -3.47
CA CYS A 135 -0.03 -1.82 -4.66
C CYS A 135 1.25 -2.34 -5.34
N ASP A 136 1.12 -3.45 -6.10
CA ASP A 136 2.17 -4.03 -6.96
C ASP A 136 2.76 -3.08 -8.04
N GLY A 137 2.20 -1.88 -8.17
CA GLY A 137 2.62 -0.84 -9.11
C GLY A 137 2.11 -1.02 -10.53
N ARG A 138 1.31 -2.07 -10.81
CA ARG A 138 0.78 -2.40 -12.14
C ARG A 138 -0.75 -2.46 -12.16
N HIS A 139 -1.37 -3.04 -11.14
CA HIS A 139 -2.79 -3.32 -11.08
C HIS A 139 -3.44 -2.58 -9.92
N TYR A 140 -3.39 -1.25 -9.95
CA TYR A 140 -4.06 -0.45 -8.92
C TYR A 140 -5.55 -0.81 -8.81
N PRO A 141 -6.10 -0.83 -7.59
CA PRO A 141 -5.46 -0.58 -6.29
C PRO A 141 -4.94 -1.86 -5.58
N TRP A 142 -4.93 -2.99 -6.28
CA TRP A 142 -4.78 -4.30 -5.69
C TRP A 142 -3.34 -4.53 -5.20
N TYR A 143 -3.19 -5.18 -4.04
CA TYR A 143 -1.88 -5.53 -3.50
C TYR A 143 -1.11 -6.44 -4.47
N GLY A 144 -1.80 -7.35 -5.15
CA GLY A 144 -1.27 -8.20 -6.20
C GLY A 144 -2.37 -8.71 -7.13
N SER A 145 -2.02 -9.60 -8.06
CA SER A 145 -2.93 -10.06 -9.12
C SER A 145 -3.04 -11.58 -9.26
N ARG A 146 -2.31 -12.36 -8.46
CA ARG A 146 -2.24 -13.83 -8.63
C ARG A 146 -3.22 -14.53 -7.72
N ASN A 147 -2.97 -14.45 -6.42
CA ASN A 147 -3.79 -15.07 -5.38
C ASN A 147 -4.51 -14.01 -4.55
N GLU A 148 -4.13 -12.74 -4.72
CA GLU A 148 -4.63 -11.60 -3.96
C GLU A 148 -6.00 -11.13 -4.43
N THR A 149 -6.42 -11.57 -5.62
CA THR A 149 -7.70 -11.19 -6.23
C THR A 149 -8.34 -12.36 -6.96
N VAL A 150 -9.66 -12.36 -7.05
CA VAL A 150 -10.48 -13.26 -7.85
C VAL A 150 -11.54 -12.47 -8.62
N ILE A 151 -11.98 -12.98 -9.77
CA ILE A 151 -13.08 -12.40 -10.55
C ILE A 151 -14.23 -13.40 -10.60
N PHE A 152 -15.38 -13.01 -10.08
CA PHE A 152 -16.66 -13.70 -10.24
C PHE A 152 -17.39 -13.14 -11.46
N LYS A 153 -17.95 -14.01 -12.30
CA LYS A 153 -18.61 -13.62 -13.55
C LYS A 153 -20.07 -14.05 -13.54
N GLY A 154 -20.92 -13.17 -14.07
CA GLY A 154 -22.31 -13.47 -14.44
C GLY A 154 -22.49 -13.55 -15.95
N PRO A 155 -23.66 -13.98 -16.43
CA PRO A 155 -24.76 -14.55 -15.64
C PRO A 155 -24.36 -15.89 -15.02
N CYS A 156 -24.85 -16.15 -13.80
CA CYS A 156 -24.60 -17.40 -13.09
C CYS A 156 -25.80 -17.74 -12.19
N ASP A 157 -26.27 -18.99 -12.25
CA ASP A 157 -27.43 -19.52 -11.52
C ASP A 157 -27.06 -20.23 -10.21
N ARG A 158 -25.76 -20.33 -9.92
CA ARG A 158 -25.19 -20.97 -8.73
C ARG A 158 -24.33 -20.00 -7.93
N TYR A 159 -24.24 -20.30 -6.63
CA TYR A 159 -23.25 -19.65 -5.76
C TYR A 159 -21.84 -19.93 -6.27
N GLN A 160 -20.99 -18.92 -6.23
CA GLN A 160 -19.57 -19.04 -6.56
C GLN A 160 -18.75 -18.72 -5.31
N THR A 161 -17.75 -19.54 -5.02
CA THR A 161 -16.90 -19.39 -3.84
C THR A 161 -15.43 -19.42 -4.24
N ALA A 162 -14.65 -18.53 -3.65
CA ALA A 162 -13.21 -18.49 -3.87
C ALA A 162 -12.47 -18.06 -2.60
N THR A 163 -11.20 -18.43 -2.50
CA THR A 163 -10.32 -17.96 -1.42
C THR A 163 -9.22 -17.09 -2.02
N VAL A 164 -9.05 -15.90 -1.46
CA VAL A 164 -7.96 -14.96 -1.79
C VAL A 164 -6.95 -14.91 -0.66
N PHE A 165 -5.68 -14.75 -1.00
CA PHE A 165 -4.55 -14.76 -0.08
C PHE A 165 -3.66 -13.54 -0.33
N MET A 166 -3.16 -12.95 0.74
CA MET A 166 -2.15 -11.91 0.73
C MET A 166 -0.99 -12.34 1.60
N ASN A 167 0.22 -12.05 1.15
CA ASN A 167 1.46 -12.33 1.86
C ASN A 167 2.39 -11.14 1.69
N ASP A 168 2.82 -10.54 2.80
CA ASP A 168 3.71 -9.39 2.82
C ASP A 168 4.87 -9.59 3.79
N ASN A 169 6.06 -9.15 3.41
CA ASN A 169 7.22 -9.14 4.28
C ASN A 169 8.26 -8.09 3.87
N PHE A 170 9.09 -7.70 4.83
CA PHE A 170 10.16 -6.74 4.58
C PHE A 170 11.49 -7.45 4.46
N HIS A 171 12.16 -7.23 3.33
CA HIS A 171 13.49 -7.77 3.05
C HIS A 171 14.45 -6.70 2.51
N PRO A 172 14.78 -5.65 3.30
CA PRO A 172 15.64 -4.57 2.82
C PRO A 172 17.13 -4.92 2.95
N HIS A 173 17.94 -4.11 2.26
CA HIS A 173 19.39 -4.09 2.37
C HIS A 173 19.84 -2.73 2.93
N VAL A 174 20.52 -2.72 4.07
CA VAL A 174 21.00 -1.51 4.74
C VAL A 174 22.53 -1.44 4.61
N THR A 175 23.07 -0.36 4.08
CA THR A 175 24.52 -0.22 3.91
C THR A 175 25.22 -0.11 5.26
N TRP A 176 26.37 -0.79 5.41
CA TRP A 176 27.21 -0.65 6.61
C TRP A 176 27.83 0.74 6.76
N ARG A 177 27.94 1.47 5.64
CA ARG A 177 28.57 2.78 5.53
C ARG A 177 27.52 3.84 5.24
N ASN A 178 27.75 5.05 5.73
CA ASN A 178 26.97 6.23 5.42
C ASN A 178 26.88 6.45 3.88
N PRO A 179 25.71 6.30 3.26
CA PRO A 179 25.58 6.38 1.80
C PRO A 179 25.73 7.80 1.25
N ALA A 180 25.67 8.83 2.10
CA ALA A 180 25.91 10.23 1.69
C ALA A 180 27.39 10.62 1.72
N ASN A 181 28.26 9.84 2.37
CA ASN A 181 29.69 10.09 2.46
C ASN A 181 30.47 9.10 1.57
N ARG A 182 30.82 9.52 0.36
CA ARG A 182 31.58 8.69 -0.59
C ARG A 182 32.99 8.32 -0.12
N HIS A 183 33.53 9.05 0.85
CA HIS A 183 34.85 8.81 1.42
C HIS A 183 34.79 7.93 2.68
N GLN A 184 33.61 7.47 3.09
CA GLN A 184 33.47 6.54 4.20
C GLN A 184 34.09 5.19 3.83
N LEU A 185 35.22 4.83 4.45
CA LEU A 185 35.92 3.57 4.20
C LEU A 185 35.46 2.47 5.18
N GLU A 186 35.36 2.83 6.45
CA GLU A 186 35.00 1.90 7.52
C GLU A 186 33.48 1.86 7.75
N PRO A 187 32.91 0.72 8.18
CA PRO A 187 31.52 0.63 8.58
C PRO A 187 31.26 1.57 9.76
N ASN A 188 30.12 2.27 9.73
CA ASN A 188 29.72 3.18 10.80
C ASN A 188 28.22 3.10 11.12
N LEU A 189 27.47 2.17 10.53
CA LEU A 189 26.10 1.85 10.94
C LEU A 189 26.10 1.39 12.40
N THR A 190 25.25 1.99 13.21
CA THR A 190 25.13 1.67 14.64
C THR A 190 23.73 1.26 15.07
N HIS A 191 22.69 1.64 14.34
CA HIS A 191 21.32 1.36 14.76
C HIS A 191 20.35 1.36 13.58
N ILE A 192 19.35 0.49 13.62
CA ILE A 192 18.24 0.46 12.66
C ILE A 192 16.94 0.47 13.45
N ILE A 193 16.06 1.43 13.15
CA ILE A 193 14.68 1.43 13.62
C ILE A 193 13.78 1.35 12.39
N ARG A 194 12.82 0.42 12.43
CA ARG A 194 11.70 0.42 11.49
C ARG A 194 10.39 0.25 12.22
N ASP A 195 9.45 1.14 11.95
CA ASP A 195 8.14 1.16 12.54
C ASP A 195 7.15 1.64 11.48
N GLN A 196 6.24 0.77 11.07
CA GLN A 196 5.29 1.07 10.01
C GLN A 196 3.92 0.51 10.34
N SER A 197 2.89 1.31 10.07
CA SER A 197 1.49 0.92 10.29
C SER A 197 0.75 0.84 8.97
N PHE A 198 -0.20 -0.10 8.90
CA PHE A 198 -0.93 -0.41 7.68
C PHE A 198 -2.41 -0.64 7.95
N TYR A 199 -3.22 -0.29 6.95
CA TYR A 199 -4.56 -0.85 6.77
C TYR A 199 -4.56 -1.77 5.57
N VAL A 200 -5.31 -2.87 5.71
CA VAL A 200 -5.60 -3.82 4.63
C VAL A 200 -7.10 -3.99 4.53
N TRP A 201 -7.63 -3.87 3.32
CA TRP A 201 -9.05 -4.01 3.03
C TRP A 201 -9.30 -5.21 2.13
N LEU A 202 -10.28 -6.03 2.51
CA LEU A 202 -10.93 -6.93 1.58
C LEU A 202 -12.01 -6.14 0.84
N VAL A 203 -11.93 -6.05 -0.48
CA VAL A 203 -12.82 -5.21 -1.30
C VAL A 203 -13.50 -6.02 -2.37
N ALA A 204 -14.81 -5.82 -2.54
CA ALA A 204 -15.54 -6.20 -3.73
C ALA A 204 -15.71 -5.00 -4.67
N TRP A 205 -15.40 -5.18 -5.94
CA TRP A 205 -15.41 -4.14 -6.96
C TRP A 205 -16.22 -4.62 -8.16
N ASN A 206 -17.33 -3.94 -8.46
CA ASN A 206 -18.08 -4.19 -9.68
C ASN A 206 -17.33 -3.57 -10.87
N MET A 207 -16.82 -4.41 -11.77
CA MET A 207 -15.96 -3.98 -12.88
C MET A 207 -16.74 -3.24 -13.98
N VAL A 208 -18.07 -3.27 -13.96
CA VAL A 208 -18.95 -2.57 -14.90
C VAL A 208 -19.34 -1.21 -14.36
N THR A 209 -19.91 -1.18 -13.14
CA THR A 209 -20.39 0.08 -12.52
C THR A 209 -19.28 0.87 -11.84
N MET A 210 -18.11 0.27 -11.65
CA MET A 210 -16.97 0.82 -10.91
C MET A 210 -17.26 1.15 -9.44
N LYS A 211 -18.38 0.66 -8.89
CA LYS A 211 -18.69 0.74 -7.46
C LYS A 211 -17.81 -0.26 -6.70
N SER A 212 -17.36 0.14 -5.51
CA SER A 212 -16.55 -0.70 -4.63
C SER A 212 -17.12 -0.73 -3.22
N PHE A 213 -16.97 -1.86 -2.54
CA PHE A 213 -17.50 -2.13 -1.21
C PHE A 213 -16.42 -2.78 -0.35
N VAL A 214 -16.19 -2.22 0.83
CA VAL A 214 -15.29 -2.82 1.83
C VAL A 214 -16.04 -3.94 2.55
N LEU A 215 -15.47 -5.14 2.52
CA LEU A 215 -16.03 -6.31 3.19
C LEU A 215 -15.44 -6.52 4.59
N GLN A 216 -14.15 -6.25 4.76
CA GLN A 216 -13.45 -6.32 6.06
C GLN A 216 -12.23 -5.40 6.05
N THR A 217 -11.91 -4.81 7.20
CA THR A 217 -10.66 -4.08 7.42
C THR A 217 -9.77 -4.79 8.44
N ILE A 218 -8.47 -4.82 8.17
CA ILE A 218 -7.41 -5.34 9.03
C ILE A 218 -6.44 -4.20 9.33
N SER A 219 -6.02 -4.07 10.58
CA SER A 219 -4.92 -3.20 10.98
C SER A 219 -3.73 -4.03 11.44
N TRP A 220 -2.53 -3.67 10.97
CA TRP A 220 -1.31 -4.32 11.41
C TRP A 220 -0.14 -3.34 11.43
N ARG A 221 0.88 -3.67 12.22
CA ARG A 221 2.05 -2.83 12.43
C ARG A 221 3.30 -3.69 12.44
N MET A 222 4.31 -3.25 11.72
CA MET A 222 5.64 -3.83 11.78
C MET A 222 6.53 -2.96 12.67
N GLN A 223 7.20 -3.57 13.64
CA GLN A 223 8.18 -2.91 14.50
C GLN A 223 9.46 -3.73 14.56
N LEU A 224 10.59 -3.04 14.40
CA LEU A 224 11.91 -3.63 14.37
C LEU A 224 12.93 -2.65 14.94
N GLU A 225 13.82 -3.17 15.77
CA GLU A 225 14.97 -2.44 16.28
C GLU A 225 16.19 -3.36 16.28
N ILE A 226 17.27 -2.91 15.64
CA ILE A 226 18.53 -3.63 15.54
C ILE A 226 19.66 -2.71 16.00
N GLU A 227 20.41 -3.13 17.00
CA GLU A 227 21.66 -2.50 17.41
C GLU A 227 22.81 -3.08 16.60
N VAL A 228 23.79 -2.25 16.24
CA VAL A 228 24.95 -2.62 15.42
C VAL A 228 26.22 -2.10 16.05
N ASP A 229 27.17 -3.00 16.32
CA ASP A 229 28.53 -2.65 16.72
C ASP A 229 29.48 -2.81 15.52
N PRO A 230 29.84 -1.71 14.83
CA PRO A 230 30.69 -1.78 13.64
C PRO A 230 32.14 -2.20 13.95
N SER A 231 32.57 -2.19 15.22
CA SER A 231 33.92 -2.62 15.63
C SER A 231 34.08 -4.14 15.64
N LYS A 232 32.97 -4.89 15.69
CA LYS A 232 32.96 -6.34 15.64
C LYS A 232 33.18 -6.88 14.22
N PRO A 233 33.72 -8.11 14.09
CA PRO A 233 33.81 -8.78 12.81
C PRO A 233 32.42 -8.99 12.19
N LEU A 234 32.35 -9.08 10.87
CA LEU A 234 31.13 -9.46 10.14
C LEU A 234 30.60 -10.79 10.67
N GLY A 235 29.27 -10.89 10.83
CA GLY A 235 28.60 -12.04 11.45
C GLY A 235 28.37 -11.89 12.95
N GLN A 236 28.87 -10.81 13.57
CA GLN A 236 28.75 -10.57 15.01
C GLN A 236 28.41 -9.11 15.35
N ARG A 237 28.11 -8.27 14.35
CA ARG A 237 27.89 -6.84 14.57
C ARG A 237 26.52 -6.55 15.15
N SER A 238 25.50 -7.25 14.68
CA SER A 238 24.11 -6.88 14.89
C SER A 238 23.42 -7.70 15.98
N CYS A 239 22.46 -7.07 16.66
CA CYS A 239 21.62 -7.70 17.65
C CYS A 239 20.18 -7.20 17.48
N LEU A 240 19.22 -8.12 17.35
CA LEU A 240 17.80 -7.80 17.35
C LEU A 240 17.39 -7.40 18.78
N VAL A 241 16.95 -6.16 18.97
CA VAL A 241 16.53 -5.62 20.28
C VAL A 241 15.02 -5.59 20.43
N SER A 242 14.29 -5.36 19.33
CA SER A 242 12.83 -5.42 19.34
C SER A 242 12.32 -6.82 19.71
N ASN A 243 11.08 -6.90 20.21
CA ASN A 243 10.44 -8.17 20.56
C ASN A 243 10.51 -9.15 19.37
N PRO A 244 11.13 -10.35 19.54
CA PRO A 244 11.20 -11.34 18.48
C PRO A 244 9.83 -11.93 18.12
N VAL A 245 8.82 -11.77 18.98
CA VAL A 245 7.43 -12.16 18.69
C VAL A 245 6.67 -10.93 18.18
N PRO A 246 6.22 -10.93 16.91
CA PRO A 246 5.47 -9.82 16.34
C PRO A 246 4.10 -9.63 16.98
N THR A 247 3.65 -8.38 17.08
CA THR A 247 2.26 -8.07 17.46
C THR A 247 1.32 -8.56 16.37
N GLN A 248 0.38 -9.43 16.72
CA GLN A 248 -0.56 -10.01 15.76
C GLN A 248 -1.53 -8.94 15.20
N PRO A 249 -1.94 -9.06 13.93
CA PRO A 249 -2.85 -8.11 13.29
C PRO A 249 -4.24 -8.16 13.93
N SER A 250 -4.96 -7.06 13.84
CA SER A 250 -6.33 -6.94 14.36
C SER A 250 -7.33 -6.89 13.21
N LEU A 251 -8.31 -7.80 13.24
CA LEU A 251 -9.53 -7.66 12.45
C LEU A 251 -10.39 -6.59 13.13
N LEU A 252 -10.71 -5.51 12.43
CA LEU A 252 -11.52 -4.44 12.98
C LEU A 252 -13.01 -4.82 12.97
N ASP A 253 -13.74 -4.39 13.98
CA ASP A 253 -15.20 -4.53 14.08
C ASP A 253 -15.97 -3.52 13.21
N TYR A 254 -15.26 -2.57 12.59
CA TYR A 254 -15.77 -1.61 11.62
C TYR A 254 -14.89 -1.54 10.38
N ASN A 255 -15.46 -1.03 9.28
CA ASN A 255 -14.73 -0.82 8.05
C ASN A 255 -14.19 0.61 7.95
N VAL A 256 -12.87 0.75 7.80
CA VAL A 256 -12.24 2.04 7.57
C VAL A 256 -12.51 2.45 6.11
N PRO A 257 -13.04 3.65 5.83
CA PRO A 257 -13.21 4.12 4.46
C PRO A 257 -11.87 4.19 3.72
N ILE A 258 -11.84 3.70 2.48
CA ILE A 258 -10.62 3.74 1.67
C ILE A 258 -10.43 5.15 1.11
N PRO A 259 -9.35 5.87 1.46
CA PRO A 259 -9.09 7.18 0.90
C PRO A 259 -8.64 7.06 -0.56
N ARG A 260 -8.88 8.11 -1.36
CA ARG A 260 -8.48 8.13 -2.78
C ARG A 260 -6.99 7.83 -2.99
N CYS A 261 -6.11 8.28 -2.07
CA CYS A 261 -4.67 8.04 -2.17
C CYS A 261 -4.26 6.58 -2.01
N ALA A 262 -5.10 5.72 -1.42
CA ALA A 262 -4.86 4.28 -1.40
C ALA A 262 -5.27 3.60 -2.72
N LEU A 263 -6.14 4.25 -3.51
CA LEU A 263 -6.70 3.71 -4.75
C LEU A 263 -5.93 4.11 -6.02
N THR A 264 -5.06 5.11 -5.92
CA THR A 264 -4.39 5.71 -7.08
C THR A 264 -2.88 5.79 -6.85
N PRO A 265 -2.09 5.91 -7.92
CA PRO A 265 -0.65 6.19 -7.80
C PRO A 265 -0.34 7.41 -6.93
N PRO A 266 0.85 7.46 -6.31
CA PRO A 266 1.93 6.47 -6.39
C PRO A 266 1.81 5.31 -5.38
N CYS A 267 2.44 4.17 -5.67
CA CYS A 267 2.61 3.08 -4.72
C CYS A 267 3.88 3.29 -3.89
N ALA A 268 3.94 2.69 -2.70
CA ALA A 268 4.99 2.83 -1.71
C ALA A 268 6.41 2.75 -2.32
N ASN A 269 6.68 1.69 -3.09
CA ASN A 269 8.00 1.49 -3.71
C ASN A 269 8.42 2.63 -4.66
N SER A 270 7.45 3.25 -5.34
CA SER A 270 7.70 4.38 -6.25
C SER A 270 7.70 5.75 -5.55
N ALA A 271 6.96 5.85 -4.44
CA ALA A 271 6.75 7.04 -3.62
C ALA A 271 7.89 7.32 -2.64
N GLN A 272 8.54 6.27 -2.14
CA GLN A 272 9.59 6.38 -1.14
C GLN A 272 10.82 7.12 -1.68
N MET A 273 11.47 7.85 -0.78
CA MET A 273 12.77 8.47 -1.00
C MET A 273 13.71 8.18 0.16
N LEU A 274 15.02 8.12 -0.11
CA LEU A 274 16.03 7.98 0.93
C LEU A 274 16.66 9.35 1.20
N VAL A 275 16.53 9.84 2.43
CA VAL A 275 17.07 11.13 2.88
C VAL A 275 18.19 10.88 3.88
N TRP A 276 19.32 11.55 3.71
CA TRP A 276 20.35 11.66 4.72
C TRP A 276 20.09 12.88 5.60
N HIS A 277 19.99 12.64 6.91
CA HIS A 277 19.85 13.67 7.94
C HIS A 277 21.17 13.77 8.72
N PRO A 278 22.06 14.71 8.36
CA PRO A 278 23.30 14.90 9.10
C PRO A 278 23.00 15.49 10.48
N ARG A 279 23.86 15.18 11.46
CA ARG A 279 23.82 15.81 12.78
C ARG A 279 23.95 17.33 12.72
N ARG A 280 24.65 17.85 11.71
CA ARG A 280 24.81 19.28 11.44
C ARG A 280 24.61 19.55 9.96
N GLY A 281 23.84 20.60 9.64
CA GLY A 281 23.55 20.98 8.26
C GLY A 281 22.13 20.62 7.84
N ARG A 282 21.88 20.65 6.53
CA ARG A 282 20.55 20.38 5.97
C ARG A 282 20.45 18.92 5.49
N PRO A 283 19.24 18.33 5.52
CA PRO A 283 19.02 17.02 4.93
C PRO A 283 19.34 16.98 3.44
N VAL A 284 19.79 15.83 2.94
CA VAL A 284 20.17 15.61 1.54
C VAL A 284 19.41 14.40 1.00
N CYS A 285 18.74 14.57 -0.13
CA CYS A 285 18.13 13.45 -0.84
C CYS A 285 19.22 12.56 -1.46
N VAL A 286 19.34 11.33 -0.97
CA VAL A 286 20.28 10.32 -1.50
C VAL A 286 19.64 9.57 -2.66
N ILE A 287 18.38 9.17 -2.51
CA ILE A 287 17.61 8.48 -3.55
C ILE A 287 16.27 9.22 -3.71
N PRO A 288 16.00 9.85 -4.88
CA PRO A 288 14.74 10.52 -5.12
C PRO A 288 13.60 9.53 -5.38
N PRO A 289 12.33 9.95 -5.20
CA PRO A 289 11.19 9.14 -5.58
C PRO A 289 11.12 8.99 -7.10
N VAL A 290 10.74 7.80 -7.59
CA VAL A 290 10.73 7.50 -9.03
C VAL A 290 9.45 7.99 -9.70
N TRP A 291 8.33 8.00 -8.99
CA TRP A 291 7.01 8.32 -9.57
C TRP A 291 6.90 9.75 -10.12
N LYS A 292 7.61 10.71 -9.54
CA LYS A 292 7.62 12.11 -10.03
C LYS A 292 8.29 12.20 -11.39
N THR A 293 9.31 11.37 -11.64
CA THR A 293 10.03 11.32 -12.92
C THR A 293 9.16 10.72 -14.02
N GLU A 294 8.35 9.70 -13.72
CA GLU A 294 7.40 9.12 -14.66
C GLU A 294 6.23 10.07 -15.00
N ALA A 295 5.69 10.78 -14.01
CA ALA A 295 4.65 11.80 -14.25
C ALA A 295 5.15 12.93 -15.16
N HIS A 296 6.43 13.30 -15.08
CA HIS A 296 7.05 14.26 -16.00
C HIS A 296 7.25 13.69 -17.42
N ARG A 297 7.48 12.38 -17.55
CA ARG A 297 7.63 11.70 -18.85
C ARG A 297 6.29 11.59 -19.58
N LEU A 298 5.23 11.14 -18.89
CA LEU A 298 3.86 11.05 -19.44
C LEU A 298 3.30 12.42 -19.88
N LYS A 299 3.68 13.51 -19.19
CA LYS A 299 3.33 14.89 -19.60
C LYS A 299 4.08 15.40 -20.83
N ARG A 300 5.23 14.81 -21.19
CA ARG A 300 5.94 15.13 -22.43
C ARG A 300 5.37 14.35 -23.61
N ASP A 301 5.03 13.09 -23.40
CA ASP A 301 4.52 12.21 -24.46
C ASP A 301 3.06 12.52 -24.85
N SER A 302 2.31 13.20 -23.99
CA SER A 302 0.95 13.71 -24.29
C SER A 302 0.94 15.08 -24.98
N LYS A 303 2.10 15.64 -25.30
CA LYS A 303 2.27 16.91 -26.02
C LYS A 303 2.94 16.74 -27.40
N LEU A 304 3.08 15.50 -27.86
CA LEU A 304 3.48 15.12 -29.22
C LEU A 304 2.29 14.44 -29.90
#